data_AF-A0AAW9AUB2-F1
#
_entry.id   AF-A0AAW9AUB2-F1
#
_cell.length_a   1.000
_cell.length_b   1.000
_cell.length_c   1.000
_cell.angle_alpha   90.00
_cell.angle_beta   90.00
_cell.angle_gamma   90.00
#
_symmetry.space_group_name_H-M   'P 1'
#
loop_
_entity.id
_entity.type
_entity.pdbx_description
1 polymer ?
#
loop_
_entity_poly.entity_id
_entity_poly.type
_entity_poly.pdbx_seq_one_letter_code
_entity_poly.pdbx_strand_id
1 'polypeptide(L)'
;MKLGLANYNVGVVKHDPACRQDFARSRSELALVTEMMSTQIEHIGSTAILDMPAKPIIDMVLGIAHFPHVSLKLSLMEQAEITIEKYTDAKANFVRKVIDELKTK
;
A
#
# COMPACT_ATOMS: atom_id res chain seq x y z
N MET A 1 15.52 9.19 0.04
CA MET A 1 15.25 9.69 -1.33
C MET A 1 14.06 10.64 -1.34
N LYS A 2 13.74 11.34 -2.45
CA LYS A 2 12.40 11.94 -2.60
C LYS A 2 11.42 10.84 -3.02
N LEU A 3 10.56 10.43 -2.09
CA LEU A 3 9.51 9.43 -2.36
C LEU A 3 8.39 10.03 -3.22
N GLY A 4 7.78 9.18 -4.03
CA GLY A 4 6.65 9.50 -4.88
C GLY A 4 7.03 10.17 -6.21
N LEU A 5 6.03 10.29 -7.07
CA LEU A 5 6.10 10.97 -8.36
C LEU A 5 5.11 12.13 -8.36
N ALA A 6 5.38 13.15 -9.19
CA ALA A 6 4.40 14.20 -9.41
C ALA A 6 3.11 13.61 -10.03
N ASN A 7 1.96 14.23 -9.74
CA ASN A 7 0.69 13.80 -10.32
C ASN A 7 0.79 13.73 -11.85
N TYR A 8 0.12 12.73 -12.44
CA TYR A 8 0.11 12.45 -13.88
C TYR A 8 1.48 12.14 -14.50
N ASN A 9 2.52 11.94 -13.70
CA ASN A 9 3.83 11.53 -14.18
C ASN A 9 4.11 10.06 -13.87
N VAL A 10 4.66 9.36 -14.86
CA VAL A 10 5.10 7.98 -14.74
C VAL A 10 6.54 7.91 -15.23
N GLY A 11 7.44 7.48 -14.36
CA GLY A 11 8.86 7.32 -14.71
C GLY A 11 9.56 6.42 -13.71
N VAL A 12 10.53 5.65 -14.20
CA VAL A 12 11.45 4.88 -13.37
C VAL A 12 12.75 5.65 -13.21
N VAL A 13 13.36 5.54 -12.03
CA VAL A 13 14.66 6.13 -11.72
C VAL A 13 15.66 5.03 -11.40
N LYS A 14 16.95 5.36 -11.41
CA LYS A 14 17.98 4.46 -10.90
C LYS A 14 17.65 4.11 -9.44
N HIS A 15 17.92 2.86 -9.06
CA HIS A 15 17.77 2.42 -7.68
C HIS A 15 18.50 3.37 -6.72
N ASP A 16 17.82 3.80 -5.66
CA ASP A 16 18.39 4.59 -4.58
C ASP A 16 18.53 3.67 -3.34
N PRO A 17 19.75 3.40 -2.84
CA PRO A 17 19.96 2.58 -1.65
C PRO A 17 19.21 3.10 -0.41
N ALA A 18 18.83 4.39 -0.37
CA ALA A 18 18.00 4.94 0.68
C ALA A 18 16.61 4.28 0.77
N CYS A 19 16.14 3.57 -0.26
CA CYS A 19 14.89 2.80 -0.22
C CYS A 19 14.81 1.88 1.00
N ARG A 20 15.94 1.25 1.40
CA ARG A 20 16.00 0.38 2.57
C ARG A 20 15.76 1.13 3.88
N GLN A 21 16.30 2.34 3.99
CA GLN A 21 16.14 3.19 5.16
C GLN A 21 14.72 3.76 5.23
N ASP A 22 14.19 4.20 4.08
CA ASP A 22 12.82 4.68 3.97
C ASP A 22 11.83 3.55 4.31
N PHE A 23 12.04 2.32 3.83
CA PHE A 23 11.26 1.15 4.26
C PHE A 23 11.36 0.89 5.77
N ALA A 24 12.58 0.85 6.34
CA ALA A 24 12.77 0.57 7.75
C ALA A 24 12.08 1.61 8.65
N ARG A 25 12.08 2.88 8.25
CA ARG A 25 11.36 3.96 8.95
C ARG A 25 9.85 3.72 8.92
N SER A 26 9.23 3.61 7.74
CA SER A 26 7.77 3.44 7.70
C SER A 26 7.32 2.08 8.24
N ARG A 27 8.14 1.02 8.17
CA ARG A 27 7.87 -0.24 8.88
C ARG A 27 7.76 -0.02 10.38
N SER A 28 8.69 0.74 10.97
CA SER A 28 8.70 0.99 12.41
C SER A 28 7.51 1.84 12.85
N GLU A 29 7.17 2.86 12.06
CA GLU A 29 5.97 3.67 12.27
C GLU A 29 4.69 2.83 12.18
N LEU A 30 4.56 2.02 11.12
CA LEU A 30 3.42 1.12 10.94
C LEU A 30 3.30 0.10 12.07
N ALA A 31 4.38 -0.59 12.42
CA ALA A 31 4.41 -1.54 13.52
C ALA A 31 3.95 -0.92 14.85
N LEU A 32 4.36 0.33 15.12
CA LEU A 32 3.96 1.06 16.31
C LEU A 32 2.45 1.38 16.29
N VAL A 33 1.92 1.95 15.20
CA VAL A 33 0.51 2.39 15.16
C VAL A 33 -0.48 1.24 15.00
N THR A 34 -0.05 0.10 14.45
CA THR A 34 -0.89 -1.08 14.28
C THR A 34 -0.69 -2.15 15.36
N GLU A 35 0.25 -1.92 16.29
CA GLU A 35 0.68 -2.89 17.30
C GLU A 35 1.11 -4.24 16.68
N MET A 36 1.59 -4.22 15.43
CA MET A 36 2.05 -5.40 14.72
C MET A 36 3.52 -5.67 14.99
N MET A 37 3.91 -6.94 14.94
CA MET A 37 5.32 -7.31 14.95
C MET A 37 5.98 -6.84 13.65
N SER A 38 7.20 -6.31 13.71
CA SER A 38 7.93 -5.87 12.51
C SER A 38 8.18 -6.99 11.50
N THR A 39 8.20 -8.24 11.95
CA THR A 39 8.32 -9.45 11.12
C THR A 39 7.06 -9.77 10.31
N GLN A 40 5.96 -9.06 10.56
CA GLN A 40 4.73 -9.16 9.77
C GLN A 40 4.70 -8.14 8.64
N ILE A 41 5.70 -7.27 8.51
CA ILE A 41 5.73 -6.17 7.56
C ILE A 41 7.00 -6.30 6.71
N GLU A 42 6.82 -6.67 5.45
CA GLU A 42 7.92 -7.01 4.54
C GLU A 42 8.03 -6.02 3.38
N HIS A 43 9.27 -5.73 2.96
CA HIS A 43 9.55 -4.87 1.81
C HIS A 43 9.35 -5.68 0.54
N ILE A 44 8.42 -5.27 -0.31
CA ILE A 44 8.16 -5.92 -1.60
C ILE A 44 8.30 -4.90 -2.74
N GLY A 45 8.06 -5.36 -3.97
CA GLY A 45 8.14 -4.53 -5.17
C GLY A 45 9.58 -4.25 -5.61
N SER A 46 9.72 -3.46 -6.67
CA SER A 46 11.03 -3.23 -7.31
C SER A 46 12.02 -2.48 -6.41
N THR A 47 11.55 -1.63 -5.49
CA THR A 47 12.43 -0.89 -4.57
C THR A 47 13.05 -1.78 -3.48
N ALA A 48 12.56 -3.01 -3.29
CA ALA A 48 13.17 -4.00 -2.40
C ALA A 48 14.37 -4.73 -3.05
N ILE A 49 14.49 -4.65 -4.39
CA ILE A 49 15.53 -5.33 -5.15
C ILE A 49 16.71 -4.39 -5.36
N LEU A 50 17.90 -4.80 -4.93
CA LEU A 50 19.13 -4.03 -5.11
C LEU A 50 19.39 -3.77 -6.61
N ASP A 51 19.79 -2.55 -6.94
CA ASP A 51 20.15 -2.09 -8.28
C ASP A 51 19.04 -2.16 -9.36
N MET A 52 17.81 -2.52 -8.99
CA MET A 52 16.66 -2.51 -9.89
C MET A 52 16.13 -1.08 -10.09
N PRO A 53 16.13 -0.53 -11.33
CA PRO A 53 15.45 0.73 -11.61
C PRO A 53 13.95 0.62 -11.30
N ALA A 54 13.42 1.59 -10.58
CA ALA A 54 12.06 1.53 -10.05
C ALA A 54 11.44 2.92 -9.96
N LYS A 55 10.11 2.97 -9.84
CA LYS A 55 9.45 4.18 -9.35
C LYS A 55 9.89 4.40 -7.89
N PRO A 56 10.09 5.64 -7.43
CA PRO A 56 10.51 5.93 -6.05
C PRO A 56 9.37 5.74 -5.03
N ILE A 57 8.79 4.54 -5.00
CA ILE A 57 7.61 4.16 -4.20
C ILE A 57 7.98 2.92 -3.40
N ILE A 58 7.72 2.94 -2.10
CA ILE A 58 7.96 1.79 -1.21
C ILE A 58 6.67 0.96 -1.16
N ASP A 59 6.74 -0.26 -1.65
CA ASP A 59 5.67 -1.24 -1.53
C ASP A 59 5.91 -2.11 -0.30
N MET A 60 4.88 -2.29 0.53
CA MET A 60 4.95 -3.13 1.72
C MET A 60 3.82 -4.15 1.71
N VAL A 61 4.09 -5.36 2.19
CA VAL A 61 3.06 -6.35 2.49
C VAL A 61 2.97 -6.55 4.00
N LEU A 62 1.74 -6.57 4.51
CA LEU A 62 1.45 -6.76 5.93
C LEU A 62 0.69 -8.09 6.11
N GLY A 63 1.30 -9.02 6.84
CA GLY A 63 0.69 -10.30 7.19
C GLY A 63 -0.22 -10.15 8.41
N ILE A 64 -1.52 -10.34 8.24
CA ILE A 64 -2.52 -10.30 9.32
C ILE A 64 -3.18 -11.67 9.50
N ALA A 65 -3.54 -12.01 10.74
CA ALA A 65 -4.12 -13.32 11.06
C ALA A 65 -5.53 -13.50 10.47
N HIS A 66 -6.31 -12.42 10.38
CA HIS A 66 -7.64 -12.45 9.82
C HIS A 66 -7.89 -11.23 8.95
N PHE A 67 -8.27 -11.47 7.69
CA PHE A 67 -8.65 -10.42 6.75
C PHE A 67 -10.15 -10.54 6.42
N PRO A 68 -11.05 -9.87 7.18
CA PRO A 68 -12.49 -9.96 6.97
C PRO A 68 -12.97 -9.33 5.64
N HIS A 69 -12.04 -8.85 4.81
CA HIS A 69 -12.31 -8.22 3.53
C HIS A 69 -12.75 -9.21 2.43
N VAL A 70 -12.49 -10.52 2.57
CA VAL A 70 -12.98 -11.52 1.60
C VAL A 70 -14.50 -11.60 1.62
N SER A 71 -15.10 -11.60 2.82
CA SER A 71 -16.55 -11.55 3.00
C SER A 71 -17.15 -10.26 2.42
N LEU A 72 -16.47 -9.14 2.64
CA LEU A 72 -16.82 -7.82 2.10
C LEU A 72 -16.75 -7.81 0.56
N LYS A 73 -15.71 -8.40 -0.02
CA LYS A 73 -15.55 -8.53 -1.47
C LYS A 73 -16.61 -9.44 -2.08
N LEU A 74 -16.90 -10.58 -1.46
CA LEU A 74 -17.96 -11.51 -1.88
C LEU A 74 -19.34 -10.84 -1.84
N SER A 75 -19.64 -10.05 -0.80
CA SER A 75 -20.92 -9.32 -0.72
C SER A 75 -21.09 -8.25 -1.81
N LEU A 76 -19.98 -7.71 -2.35
CA LEU A 76 -20.01 -6.76 -3.47
C LEU A 76 -20.13 -7.46 -4.83
N MET A 77 -19.68 -8.71 -4.94
CA MET A 77 -19.79 -9.53 -6.16
C MET A 77 -21.22 -9.97 -6.45
N GLU A 78 -22.08 -10.09 -5.43
CA GLU A 78 -23.49 -10.46 -5.61
C GLU A 78 -24.35 -9.36 -6.26
N GLN A 79 -23.84 -8.13 -6.38
CA GLN A 79 -24.68 -6.96 -6.73
C GLN A 79 -24.55 -6.40 -8.16
N ALA A 80 -23.59 -6.83 -9.00
CA ALA A 80 -23.54 -6.53 -10.45
C ALA A 80 -22.24 -7.04 -11.11
N GLU A 81 -22.16 -6.98 -12.44
CA GLU A 81 -20.91 -7.11 -13.20
C GLU A 81 -19.83 -6.13 -12.69
N ILE A 82 -18.80 -6.70 -12.07
CA ILE A 82 -17.63 -5.96 -11.64
C ILE A 82 -16.69 -5.82 -12.84
N THR A 83 -16.68 -4.62 -13.45
CA THR A 83 -15.59 -4.22 -14.34
C THR A 83 -14.37 -3.78 -13.54
N ILE A 84 -13.19 -3.81 -14.16
CA ILE A 84 -11.94 -3.35 -13.54
C ILE A 84 -12.06 -1.89 -13.08
N GLU A 85 -12.68 -1.01 -13.88
CA GLU A 85 -12.92 0.38 -13.48
C GLU A 85 -13.81 0.47 -12.25
N LYS A 86 -14.99 -0.18 -12.28
CA LYS A 86 -15.95 -0.12 -11.16
C LYS A 86 -15.34 -0.63 -9.85
N TYR A 87 -14.54 -1.71 -9.92
CA TYR A 87 -13.82 -2.22 -8.75
C TYR A 87 -12.78 -1.22 -8.23
N THR A 88 -12.02 -0.61 -9.15
CA THR A 88 -10.99 0.37 -8.81
C THR A 88 -11.59 1.58 -8.12
N ASP A 89 -12.70 2.10 -8.64
CA ASP A 89 -13.43 3.23 -8.07
C ASP A 89 -14.02 2.89 -6.69
N ALA A 90 -14.69 1.74 -6.57
CA ALA A 90 -15.26 1.29 -5.31
C ALA A 90 -14.18 1.14 -4.22
N LYS A 91 -13.04 0.54 -4.56
CA LYS A 91 -11.90 0.39 -3.65
C LYS A 91 -11.34 1.75 -3.24
N ALA A 92 -11.13 2.67 -4.19
CA ALA A 92 -10.61 4.00 -3.89
C ALA A 92 -11.56 4.80 -2.98
N ASN A 93 -12.87 4.73 -3.23
CA ASN A 93 -13.87 5.41 -2.41
C ASN A 93 -13.96 4.84 -0.99
N PHE A 94 -13.89 3.51 -0.84
CA PHE A 94 -13.82 2.88 0.48
C PHE A 94 -12.62 3.37 1.28
N VAL A 95 -11.42 3.39 0.67
CA VAL A 95 -10.21 3.87 1.35
C VAL A 95 -10.33 5.33 1.76
N ARG A 96 -10.85 6.20 0.88
CA ARG A 96 -11.10 7.63 1.21
C ARG A 96 -12.04 7.75 2.41
N LYS A 97 -13.15 7.04 2.40
CA LYS A 97 -14.14 7.04 3.48
C LYS A 97 -13.50 6.67 4.83
N VAL A 98 -12.76 5.56 4.88
CA VAL A 98 -12.09 5.11 6.10
C VAL A 98 -11.07 6.14 6.59
N ILE A 99 -10.28 6.72 5.67
CA ILE A 99 -9.30 7.77 6.03
C ILE A 99 -9.99 9.00 6.62
N ASP A 100 -11.10 9.45 6.03
CA ASP A 100 -11.83 10.62 6.51
C ASP A 100 -12.49 10.36 7.88
N GLU A 101 -13.00 9.15 8.12
CA GLU A 101 -13.49 8.71 9.43
C GLU A 101 -12.37 8.67 10.49
N LEU A 102 -11.16 8.28 10.11
CA LEU A 102 -10.01 8.26 11.03
C LEU A 102 -9.47 9.66 11.34
N LYS A 103 -9.57 10.62 10.40
CA LYS A 103 -9.15 12.02 10.63
C LYS A 103 -10.08 12.81 11.55
N THR A 104 -11.30 12.32 11.77
CA THR A 104 -12.32 12.97 12.61
C THR A 104 -12.35 12.45 14.05
N LYS A 105 -11.50 11.46 14.37
CA LYS A 105 -11.24 10.96 15.72
C LYS A 105 -9.90 11.47 16.22
#